data_AF-A0A0F9TM88-F1
#
_entry.id   AF-A0A0F9TM88-F1
#
_cell.length_a   1.000
_cell.length_b   1.000
_cell.length_c   1.000
_cell.angle_alpha   90.00
_cell.angle_beta   90.00
_cell.angle_gamma   90.00
#
_symmetry.space_group_name_H-M   'P 1'
#
loop_
_entity.id
_entity.type
_entity.pdbx_description
1 polymer ?
#
loop_
_entity_poly.entity_id
_entity_poly.type
_entity_poly.pdbx_seq_one_letter_code
_entity_poly.pdbx_strand_id
1 'polypeptide(L)'
;MGIKINGKQYEFNSDIRLGILELMERGDTLSIKQLKMVHKELLIPNPTPKELFNIKTSTSIKIFTEFSKFIQGNSTEVKKKLST
;
A
#
# COMPACT_ATOMS: atom_id res chain seq x y z
N MET A 1 0.00 4.65 -11.76
CA MET A 1 0.65 3.31 -11.71
C MET A 1 -0.25 2.41 -10.86
N GLY A 2 -0.37 1.13 -11.20
CA GLY A 2 -1.33 0.24 -10.53
C GLY A 2 -0.94 -1.23 -10.59
N ILE A 3 -1.72 -2.06 -9.91
CA ILE A 3 -1.50 -3.51 -9.76
C ILE A 3 -2.78 -4.29 -10.04
N LYS A 4 -2.66 -5.44 -10.71
CA LYS A 4 -3.76 -6.38 -10.90
C LYS A 4 -3.72 -7.46 -9.82
N ILE A 5 -4.80 -7.55 -9.03
CA ILE A 5 -4.96 -8.50 -7.93
C ILE A 5 -6.23 -9.32 -8.20
N ASN A 6 -6.10 -10.65 -8.26
CA ASN A 6 -7.23 -11.57 -8.45
C ASN A 6 -8.16 -11.19 -9.62
N GLY A 7 -7.57 -10.72 -10.74
CA GLY A 7 -8.33 -10.32 -11.93
C GLY A 7 -8.80 -8.87 -11.94
N LYS A 8 -8.80 -8.17 -10.80
CA LYS A 8 -9.23 -6.77 -10.66
C LYS A 8 -8.05 -5.81 -10.69
N GLN A 9 -8.22 -4.68 -11.36
CA GLN A 9 -7.22 -3.63 -11.44
C GLN A 9 -7.38 -2.65 -10.26
N TYR A 10 -6.26 -2.32 -9.63
CA TYR A 10 -6.15 -1.33 -8.58
C TYR A 10 -5.08 -0.31 -8.95
N GLU A 11 -5.29 0.94 -8.58
CA GLU A 11 -4.32 2.02 -8.63
C GLU A 11 -3.71 2.24 -7.25
N PHE A 12 -2.48 2.74 -7.21
CA PHE A 12 -1.85 3.10 -5.95
C PHE A 12 -2.30 4.48 -5.50
N ASN A 13 -2.74 4.59 -4.25
CA ASN A 13 -3.01 5.85 -3.61
C ASN A 13 -1.68 6.59 -3.34
N SER A 14 -1.48 7.78 -3.89
CA SER A 14 -0.33 8.63 -3.56
C SER A 14 -0.51 9.43 -2.28
N ASP A 15 -1.75 9.61 -1.82
CA ASP A 15 -2.08 10.37 -0.62
C ASP A 15 -2.29 9.42 0.56
N ILE A 16 -1.19 8.84 1.03
CA ILE A 16 -1.20 7.90 2.14
C ILE A 16 -0.91 8.62 3.44
N ARG A 17 -1.69 8.32 4.47
CA ARG A 17 -1.50 8.86 5.81
C ARG A 17 -0.12 8.50 6.35
N LEU A 18 0.53 9.47 6.99
CA LEU A 18 1.88 9.31 7.57
C LEU A 18 1.97 8.08 8.48
N GLY A 19 0.96 7.83 9.33
CA GLY A 19 0.94 6.66 10.21
C GLY A 19 0.95 5.30 9.47
N ILE A 20 0.49 5.24 8.22
CA ILE A 20 0.58 4.02 7.39
C ILE A 20 2.00 3.87 6.82
N LEU A 21 2.63 4.98 6.43
CA LEU A 21 4.03 5.00 5.98
C LEU A 21 4.95 4.57 7.13
N GLU A 22 4.78 5.12 8.32
CA GLU A 22 5.54 4.74 9.51
C GLU A 22 5.35 3.26 9.87
N LEU A 23 4.13 2.72 9.74
CA LEU A 23 3.87 1.29 9.94
C LEU A 23 4.62 0.41 8.93
N MET A 24 4.82 0.90 7.71
CA MET A 24 5.59 0.17 6.69
C MET A 24 7.10 0.28 6.92
N GLU A 25 7.58 1.41 7.47
CA GLU A 25 9.02 1.64 7.73
C GLU A 25 9.55 0.95 8.98
N ARG A 26 8.72 0.79 10.03
CA ARG A 26 9.16 0.23 11.31
C ARG A 26 9.71 -1.20 11.23
N GLY A 27 9.49 -1.93 10.13
CA GLY A 27 10.04 -3.27 9.92
C GLY A 27 9.51 -4.35 10.88
N ASP A 28 8.66 -3.97 11.83
CA ASP A 28 7.99 -4.87 12.77
C ASP A 28 7.00 -5.78 12.04
N THR A 29 6.76 -6.95 12.63
CA THR A 29 5.76 -7.88 12.11
C THR A 29 4.36 -7.28 12.29
N LEU A 30 3.80 -6.70 11.22
CA LEU A 30 2.45 -6.16 11.22
C LEU A 30 1.43 -7.26 11.52
N SER A 31 0.50 -6.98 12.44
CA SER A 31 -0.65 -7.87 12.64
C SER A 31 -1.51 -7.95 11.38
N ILE A 32 -2.26 -9.05 11.23
CA ILE A 32 -3.17 -9.24 10.08
C ILE A 32 -4.16 -8.07 9.94
N LYS A 33 -4.62 -7.47 11.04
CA LYS A 33 -5.49 -6.29 11.01
C LYS A 33 -4.78 -5.07 10.44
N GLN A 34 -3.56 -4.79 10.88
CA GLN A 34 -2.75 -3.67 10.38
C GLN A 34 -2.43 -3.86 8.90
N LEU A 35 -2.03 -5.07 8.48
CA LEU A 35 -1.75 -5.38 7.08
C LEU A 35 -2.97 -5.10 6.19
N LYS A 36 -4.18 -5.49 6.63
CA LYS A 36 -5.42 -5.20 5.90
C LYS A 36 -5.74 -3.71 5.84
N MET A 37 -5.46 -2.97 6.91
CA MET A 37 -5.61 -1.52 6.94
C MET A 37 -4.66 -0.83 5.96
N VAL A 38 -3.40 -1.28 5.93
CA VAL A 38 -2.40 -0.79 4.97
C VAL A 38 -2.86 -1.04 3.53
N HIS A 39 -3.23 -2.27 3.17
CA HIS A 39 -3.73 -2.56 1.82
C HIS A 39 -4.96 -1.72 1.43
N LYS A 40 -5.85 -1.45 2.40
CA LYS A 40 -7.03 -0.62 2.16
C LYS A 40 -6.67 0.82 1.80
N GLU A 41 -5.61 1.35 2.41
CA GLU A 41 -5.14 2.71 2.17
C GLU A 41 -4.26 2.82 0.92
N LEU A 42 -3.50 1.76 0.59
CA LEU A 42 -2.62 1.72 -0.57
C LEU A 42 -3.38 1.61 -1.91
N LEU A 43 -4.57 1.02 -1.92
CA LEU A 43 -5.23 0.57 -3.16
C LEU A 43 -6.54 1.32 -3.42
N ILE A 44 -6.68 1.85 -4.64
CA ILE A 44 -7.89 2.51 -5.14
C ILE A 44 -8.43 1.71 -6.33
N PRO A 45 -9.74 1.38 -6.40
CA PRO A 45 -10.73 1.60 -5.35
C PRO A 45 -10.44 0.73 -4.12
N ASN A 46 -10.92 1.16 -2.96
CA ASN A 46 -10.68 0.46 -1.70
C ASN A 46 -11.12 -1.03 -1.78
N PRO A 47 -10.22 -1.98 -1.48
CA PRO A 47 -10.56 -3.39 -1.42
C PRO A 47 -11.64 -3.67 -0.38
N THR A 48 -12.60 -4.53 -0.71
CA THR A 48 -13.61 -4.99 0.24
C THR A 48 -13.01 -5.93 1.30
N PRO A 49 -13.68 -6.14 2.45
CA PRO A 49 -13.21 -7.08 3.47
C PRO A 49 -12.97 -8.50 2.93
N LYS A 50 -13.80 -8.96 1.99
CA LYS A 50 -13.65 -10.27 1.32
C LYS A 50 -12.41 -10.32 0.44
N GLU A 51 -12.15 -9.24 -0.31
CA GLU A 51 -10.94 -9.13 -1.12
C GLU A 51 -9.69 -9.13 -0.25
N LEU A 52 -9.67 -8.32 0.82
CA LEU A 52 -8.57 -8.25 1.78
C LEU A 52 -8.27 -9.60 2.46
N PHE A 53 -9.29 -10.41 2.72
CA PHE A 53 -9.11 -11.75 3.27
C PHE A 53 -8.47 -12.71 2.27
N ASN A 54 -8.74 -12.54 0.98
CA ASN A 54 -8.23 -13.39 -0.09
C ASN A 54 -6.86 -12.94 -0.65
N ILE A 55 -6.24 -11.89 -0.08
CA ILE A 55 -4.89 -11.48 -0.45
C ILE A 55 -3.91 -12.49 0.16
N LYS A 56 -3.23 -13.24 -0.71
CA LYS A 56 -2.14 -14.13 -0.31
C LYS A 56 -0.92 -13.31 0.10
N THR A 57 -0.08 -13.86 0.99
CA THR A 57 1.18 -13.21 1.42
C THR A 57 2.07 -12.81 0.24
N SER A 58 2.18 -13.64 -0.79
CA SER A 58 2.93 -13.32 -2.01
C SER A 58 2.36 -12.12 -2.77
N THR A 59 1.04 -11.96 -2.77
CA THR A 59 0.36 -10.79 -3.34
C THR A 59 0.61 -9.55 -2.50
N SER A 60 0.58 -9.66 -1.16
CA SER A 60 0.93 -8.55 -0.27
C SER A 60 2.35 -8.02 -0.53
N ILE A 61 3.34 -8.93 -0.62
CA ILE A 61 4.72 -8.56 -0.94
C ILE A 61 4.78 -7.84 -2.29
N LYS A 62 4.04 -8.31 -3.29
CA LYS A 62 3.98 -7.66 -4.61
C LYS A 62 3.36 -6.27 -4.54
N ILE A 63 2.29 -6.08 -3.76
CA ILE A 63 1.66 -4.77 -3.54
C ILE A 63 2.69 -3.80 -2.96
N PHE A 64 3.41 -4.21 -1.92
CA PHE A 64 4.44 -3.38 -1.29
C PHE A 64 5.59 -3.03 -2.23
N THR A 65 6.14 -4.00 -2.93
CA THR A 65 7.25 -3.77 -3.87
C THR A 65 6.87 -2.79 -4.97
N GLU A 66 5.70 -2.97 -5.58
CA GLU A 66 5.23 -2.08 -6.64
C GLU A 66 4.84 -0.70 -6.11
N PHE A 67 4.29 -0.61 -4.90
CA PHE A 67 4.03 0.66 -4.23
C PHE A 67 5.31 1.43 -3.90
N SER A 68 6.34 0.76 -3.39
CA SER A 68 7.64 1.39 -3.13
C SER A 68 8.26 1.97 -4.40
N LYS A 69 8.15 1.26 -5.54
CA LYS A 69 8.58 1.79 -6.85
C LYS A 69 7.77 3.01 -7.27
N PHE A 70 6.46 2.99 -7.05
CA PHE A 70 5.58 4.12 -7.34
C PHE A 70 5.98 5.37 -6.55
N ILE A 71 6.26 5.23 -5.25
CA ILE A 71 6.73 6.33 -4.40
C ILE A 71 8.14 6.80 -4.76
N GLN A 72 9.05 5.88 -5.10
CA GLN A 72 10.39 6.24 -5.58
C GLN A 72 10.34 7.00 -6.91
N GLY A 73 9.47 6.59 -7.83
CA GLY A 73 9.21 7.30 -9.09
C GLY A 73 8.57 8.68 -8.88
N ASN A 74 7.77 8.85 -7.83
CA ASN A 74 7.09 10.10 -7.47
C ASN A 74 7.81 10.92 -6.38
N SER A 75 9.08 10.60 -6.07
CA SER A 75 9.81 11.14 -4.90
C SER A 75 10.02 12.66 -4.92
N THR A 76 9.76 13.37 -6.01
CA THR A 76 9.76 14.84 -6.05
C THR A 76 8.57 15.44 -5.28
N GLU A 77 7.43 14.74 -5.20
CA GLU A 77 6.24 15.19 -4.46
C GLU A 77 6.17 14.65 -3.03
N VAL A 78 6.59 13.40 -2.80
CA VAL A 78 6.52 12.77 -1.46
C VAL A 78 7.54 13.38 -0.49
N LYS A 79 8.75 13.71 -0.96
CA LYS A 79 9.75 14.42 -0.12
C LYS A 79 9.31 15.82 0.29
N LYS A 80 8.43 16.49 -0.48
CA LYS A 80 7.87 17.80 -0.08
C LYS A 80 6.93 17.68 1.12
N LYS A 81 6.15 16.60 1.22
CA LYS A 81 5.22 16.37 2.34
C LYS A 81 5.92 15.97 3.65
N LEU A 82 7.11 15.36 3.59
CA LEU A 82 7.90 14.98 4.77
C LEU A 82 8.74 16.12 5.36
N SER A 83 8.94 17.21 4.61
CA SER A 83 9.81 18.34 4.99
C SER A 83 9.04 19.61 5.39
N THR A 84 7.73 19.52 5.65
CA THR A 84 6.90 20.62 6.17
C THR A 84 6.34 20.22 7.52
#